data_AF-A0AAN8JSG3-F1
#
_entry.id   AF-A0AAN8JSG3-F1
#
_cell.length_a   1.000
_cell.length_b   1.000
_cell.length_c   1.000
_cell.angle_alpha   90.00
_cell.angle_beta   90.00
_cell.angle_gamma   90.00
#
_symmetry.space_group_name_H-M   'P 1'
#
loop_
_entity.id
_entity.type
_entity.pdbx_description
1 polymer ?
#
loop_
_entity_poly.entity_id
_entity_poly.type
_entity_poly.pdbx_seq_one_letter_code
_entity_poly.pdbx_strand_id
1 'polypeptide(L)'
;MAPMTSHEWNVLCLYYTSTCFINLFVFLLLQYRDLKQDLEEEFPDQLEITGEGTPGATGWLEVQIVGGKLLHSKKNGDGYVDSQAKLNKIMNGIRAAL
;
A
#
# COMPACT_ATOMS: atom_id res chain seq x y z
N MET A 1 0.81 10.95 22.72
CA MET A 1 0.80 11.63 21.41
C MET A 1 2.24 11.87 21.04
N ALA A 2 2.87 10.91 20.37
CA ALA A 2 4.29 11.00 20.02
C ALA A 2 4.44 11.89 18.77
N PRO A 3 5.44 12.79 18.73
CA PRO A 3 5.75 13.53 17.51
C PRO A 3 6.38 12.54 16.53
N MET A 4 5.60 12.06 15.56
CA MET A 4 6.12 11.25 14.45
C MET A 4 7.06 12.11 13.64
N THR A 5 8.29 11.65 13.52
CA THR A 5 9.37 12.39 12.89
C THR A 5 9.09 12.51 11.39
N SER A 6 9.48 13.64 10.77
CA SER A 6 9.14 13.99 9.39
C SER A 6 9.56 12.97 8.31
N HIS A 7 10.29 11.91 8.68
CA HIS A 7 10.70 10.82 7.79
C HIS A 7 9.70 9.65 7.79
N GLU A 8 8.85 9.51 8.81
CA GLU A 8 7.86 8.41 8.92
C GLU A 8 6.63 8.62 8.03
N TRP A 9 6.31 9.85 7.65
CA TRP A 9 5.15 10.19 6.80
C TRP A 9 5.28 9.72 5.35
N ASN A 10 6.50 9.44 4.92
CA ASN A 10 6.77 8.99 3.56
C ASN A 10 6.80 7.47 3.45
N VAL A 11 6.56 6.77 4.57
CA VAL A 11 6.54 5.32 4.57
C VAL A 11 5.13 4.84 4.23
N LEU A 12 4.98 4.22 3.06
CA LEU A 12 3.75 3.52 2.68
C LEU A 12 3.85 2.07 3.15
N CYS A 13 2.99 1.66 4.08
CA CYS A 13 2.91 0.27 4.47
C CYS A 13 1.81 -0.43 3.68
N LEU A 14 2.21 -1.45 2.94
CA LEU A 14 1.34 -2.34 2.19
C LEU A 14 1.18 -3.62 2.98
N TYR A 15 0.02 -3.78 3.59
CA TYR A 15 -0.31 -5.00 4.32
C TYR A 15 -0.80 -6.06 3.35
N TYR A 16 -0.10 -7.20 3.30
CA TYR A 16 -0.58 -8.40 2.65
C TYR A 16 -0.56 -9.59 3.60
N THR A 17 -1.39 -10.58 3.34
CA THR A 17 -1.54 -11.73 4.21
C THR A 17 -1.07 -12.99 3.50
N SER A 18 -0.01 -13.62 4.01
CA SER A 18 0.49 -14.88 3.48
C SER A 18 -0.22 -16.05 4.16
N THR A 19 -1.30 -16.53 3.55
CA THR A 19 -1.79 -17.89 3.82
C THR A 19 -1.44 -18.77 2.63
N CYS A 20 -0.94 -19.96 2.94
CA CYS A 20 -0.23 -20.94 2.10
C CYS A 20 -1.03 -21.53 0.91
N PHE A 21 -1.69 -20.69 0.10
CA PHE A 21 -2.29 -21.06 -1.18
C PHE A 21 -1.47 -20.42 -2.32
N ILE A 22 -0.72 -21.28 -3.01
CA ILE A 22 0.33 -20.93 -4.00
C ILE A 22 -0.19 -19.96 -5.09
N ASN A 23 -1.48 -20.01 -5.45
CA ASN A 23 -2.07 -19.17 -6.50
C ASN A 23 -2.44 -17.74 -6.05
N LEU A 24 -2.90 -17.53 -4.80
CA LEU A 24 -3.35 -16.20 -4.35
C LEU A 24 -2.16 -15.30 -4.00
N PHE A 25 -1.06 -15.90 -3.52
CA PHE A 25 0.18 -15.22 -3.17
C PHE A 25 0.83 -14.54 -4.38
N VAL A 26 0.92 -15.25 -5.51
CA VAL A 26 1.53 -14.71 -6.74
C VAL A 26 0.73 -13.54 -7.28
N PHE A 27 -0.60 -13.64 -7.32
CA PHE A 27 -1.45 -12.58 -7.86
C PHE A 27 -1.29 -11.26 -7.10
N LEU A 28 -1.21 -11.33 -5.77
CA LEU A 28 -1.09 -10.11 -4.97
C LEU A 28 0.34 -9.58 -4.90
N LEU A 29 1.35 -10.45 -4.93
CA LEU A 29 2.74 -10.01 -5.09
C LEU A 29 2.93 -9.22 -6.39
N LEU A 30 2.29 -9.64 -7.48
CA LEU A 30 2.31 -8.91 -8.75
C LEU A 30 1.68 -7.53 -8.60
N GLN A 31 0.47 -7.44 -8.04
CA GLN A 31 -0.17 -6.14 -7.80
C GLN A 31 0.64 -5.22 -6.88
N TYR A 32 1.25 -5.78 -5.84
CA TYR A 32 2.16 -5.03 -4.96
C TYR A 32 3.34 -4.48 -5.77
N ARG A 33 3.95 -5.30 -6.63
CA ARG A 33 5.13 -4.89 -7.41
C ARG A 33 4.78 -3.80 -8.41
N ASP A 34 3.66 -3.94 -9.12
CA ASP A 34 3.20 -2.96 -10.09
C ASP A 34 2.88 -1.62 -9.39
N LEU A 35 2.12 -1.68 -8.30
CA LEU A 35 1.78 -0.49 -7.51
C LEU A 35 3.02 0.18 -6.93
N LYS A 36 3.98 -0.61 -6.44
CA LYS A 36 5.26 -0.11 -5.93
C LYS A 36 6.02 0.62 -7.03
N GLN A 37 6.10 0.03 -8.22
CA GLN A 37 6.78 0.63 -9.35
C GLN A 37 6.13 1.96 -9.77
N ASP A 38 4.80 1.99 -9.93
CA ASP A 38 4.07 3.21 -10.28
C ASP A 38 4.32 4.34 -9.25
N LEU A 39 4.42 3.99 -7.96
CA LEU A 39 4.70 4.94 -6.88
C LEU A 39 6.15 5.45 -6.92
N GLU A 40 7.12 4.56 -7.14
CA GLU A 40 8.54 4.91 -7.27
C GLU A 40 8.77 5.81 -8.51
N GLU A 41 8.02 5.60 -9.60
CA GLU A 41 8.08 6.45 -10.80
C GLU A 41 7.48 7.85 -10.58
N GLU A 42 6.37 7.96 -9.84
CA GLU A 42 5.73 9.25 -9.55
C GLU A 42 6.44 10.05 -8.44
N PHE A 43 7.08 9.37 -7.47
CA PHE A 43 7.73 9.98 -6.30
C PHE A 43 9.17 9.48 -6.10
N PRO A 44 10.10 9.80 -7.02
CA PRO A 44 11.49 9.36 -6.90
C PRO A 44 12.14 9.95 -5.63
N ASP A 45 12.77 9.08 -4.83
CA ASP A 45 13.48 9.39 -3.56
C ASP A 45 12.63 10.10 -2.48
N GLN A 46 11.31 10.17 -2.67
CA GLN A 46 10.39 10.86 -1.75
C GLN A 46 9.55 9.90 -0.91
N LEU A 47 9.42 8.64 -1.33
CA LEU A 47 8.56 7.65 -0.68
C LEU A 47 9.34 6.37 -0.37
N GLU A 48 9.17 5.84 0.85
CA GLU A 48 9.69 4.53 1.23
C GLU A 48 8.52 3.53 1.28
N ILE A 49 8.56 2.47 0.48
CA ILE A 49 7.46 1.50 0.40
C ILE A 49 7.87 0.23 1.13
N THR A 50 7.13 -0.10 2.19
CA THR A 50 7.33 -1.29 3.01
C THR A 50 6.17 -2.26 2.84
N GLY A 51 6.47 -3.56 2.84
CA GLY A 51 5.48 -4.62 2.72
C GLY A 51 5.46 -5.48 3.97
N GLU A 52 4.35 -5.47 4.71
CA GLU A 52 4.20 -6.25 5.94
C GLU A 52 3.24 -7.43 5.75
N GLY A 53 3.75 -8.63 6.05
CA GLY A 53 2.99 -9.87 6.03
C GLY A 53 2.26 -10.10 7.34
N THR A 54 0.94 -9.93 7.41
CA THR A 54 0.19 -10.29 8.64
C THR A 54 -0.11 -11.80 8.66
N PRO A 55 0.43 -12.57 9.63
CA PRO A 55 0.13 -13.98 9.75
C PRO A 55 -1.31 -14.20 10.23
N GLY A 56 -2.06 -15.09 9.57
CA GLY A 56 -3.36 -15.57 10.05
C GLY A 56 -4.61 -14.90 9.45
N ALA A 57 -4.46 -13.88 8.60
CA ALA A 57 -5.55 -13.35 7.76
C ALA A 57 -5.37 -13.81 6.29
N THR A 58 -6.40 -13.71 5.45
CA THR A 58 -6.31 -14.10 4.03
C THR A 58 -6.92 -13.04 3.12
N GLY A 59 -6.16 -12.63 2.11
CA GLY A 59 -6.67 -11.94 0.92
C GLY A 59 -6.87 -10.43 1.05
N TRP A 60 -6.22 -9.75 2.00
CA TRP A 60 -6.33 -8.29 2.16
C TRP A 60 -5.15 -7.56 1.52
N LEU A 61 -5.44 -6.44 0.87
CA LEU A 61 -4.45 -5.47 0.40
C LEU A 61 -4.87 -4.13 0.99
N GLU A 62 -4.06 -3.59 1.88
CA GLU A 62 -4.31 -2.29 2.51
C GLU A 62 -3.13 -1.38 2.27
N VAL A 63 -3.42 -0.17 1.80
CA VAL A 63 -2.45 0.87 1.47
C VAL A 63 -2.66 1.98 2.47
N GLN A 64 -1.69 2.13 3.38
CA GLN A 64 -1.75 3.13 4.42
C GLN A 64 -0.41 3.88 4.50
N ILE A 65 -0.51 5.17 4.79
CA ILE A 65 0.65 5.98 5.21
C ILE A 65 0.93 5.68 6.68
N VAL A 66 2.17 5.35 7.04
CA VAL A 66 2.56 5.08 8.43
C VAL A 66 2.24 6.31 9.29
N GLY A 67 1.42 6.11 10.34
CA GLY A 67 0.96 7.20 11.19
C GLY A 67 -0.14 8.09 10.61
N GLY A 68 -0.59 7.81 9.39
CA GLY A 68 -1.51 8.65 8.63
C GLY A 68 -2.80 7.96 8.20
N LYS A 69 -3.36 8.47 7.09
CA LYS A 69 -4.65 8.07 6.55
C LYS A 69 -4.56 6.77 5.75
N LEU A 70 -5.58 5.92 5.90
CA LEU A 70 -5.81 4.76 5.04
C LEU A 70 -6.25 5.24 3.65
N LEU A 71 -5.45 4.94 2.62
CA LEU A 71 -5.69 5.42 1.24
C LEU A 71 -6.53 4.44 0.44
N HIS A 72 -6.30 3.14 0.65
CA HIS A 72 -7.02 2.07 -0.03
C HIS A 72 -7.12 0.86 0.89
N SER A 73 -8.28 0.22 0.93
CA SER A 73 -8.43 -1.04 1.66
C SER A 73 -9.37 -1.98 0.93
N LYS A 74 -8.80 -3.09 0.47
CA LYS A 74 -9.58 -4.18 -0.09
C LYS A 74 -10.55 -4.77 0.93
N LYS A 75 -10.14 -4.80 2.21
CA LYS A 75 -10.98 -5.28 3.33
C LYS A 75 -12.22 -4.40 3.52
N ASN A 76 -12.08 -3.10 3.33
CA ASN A 76 -13.18 -2.15 3.45
C ASN A 76 -14.06 -2.04 2.18
N GLY A 77 -13.82 -2.89 1.18
CA GLY A 77 -14.64 -2.96 -0.04
C GLY A 77 -14.13 -2.18 -1.24
N ASP A 78 -12.96 -1.53 -1.20
CA ASP A 78 -12.39 -0.85 -2.39
C ASP A 78 -11.89 -1.85 -3.46
N GLY A 79 -11.79 -3.13 -3.13
CA GLY A 79 -11.35 -4.18 -4.05
C GLY A 79 -9.86 -4.09 -4.40
N TYR A 80 -9.49 -4.67 -5.54
CA TYR A 80 -8.10 -4.64 -6.04
C TYR A 80 -7.77 -3.29 -6.70
N VAL A 81 -6.47 -2.98 -6.85
CA VAL A 81 -6.01 -1.78 -7.57
C VAL A 81 -5.83 -2.14 -9.05
N ASP A 82 -6.95 -2.44 -9.69
CA ASP A 82 -7.04 -2.88 -11.10
C ASP A 82 -7.25 -1.72 -12.09
N SER A 83 -7.48 -0.51 -11.60
CA SER A 83 -7.90 0.64 -12.39
C SER A 83 -7.03 1.85 -12.10
N GLN A 84 -6.62 2.60 -13.14
CA GLN A 84 -5.88 3.86 -12.98
C GLN A 84 -6.59 4.87 -12.08
N ALA A 85 -7.92 4.91 -12.06
CA ALA A 85 -8.67 5.78 -11.15
C ALA A 85 -8.40 5.48 -9.66
N LYS A 86 -8.24 4.19 -9.30
CA LYS A 86 -7.91 3.77 -7.93
C LYS A 86 -6.46 4.06 -7.61
N LEU A 87 -5.55 3.82 -8.56
CA LEU A 87 -4.14 4.19 -8.44
C LEU A 87 -3.99 5.70 -8.20
N ASN A 88 -4.63 6.53 -9.03
CA ASN A 88 -4.62 7.99 -8.88
C ASN A 88 -5.19 8.47 -7.54
N LYS A 89 -6.20 7.78 -6.98
CA LYS A 89 -6.72 8.08 -5.64
C LYS A 89 -5.64 7.89 -4.56
N ILE A 90 -4.83 6.84 -4.68
CA ILE A 90 -3.70 6.57 -3.79
C ILE A 90 -2.62 7.63 -4.00
N MET A 91 -2.20 7.88 -5.24
CA MET A 91 -1.19 8.91 -5.57
C MET A 91 -1.60 10.28 -5.06
N ASN A 92 -2.86 10.67 -5.23
CA ASN A 92 -3.36 11.96 -4.75
C ASN A 92 -3.41 12.03 -3.22
N GLY A 93 -3.70 10.90 -2.56
CA GLY A 93 -3.64 10.80 -1.10
C GLY A 93 -2.22 10.97 -0.55
N ILE A 94 -1.23 10.43 -1.27
CA ILE A 94 0.20 10.59 -0.96
C ILE A 94 0.66 12.02 -1.24
N ARG A 95 0.30 12.61 -2.39
CA ARG A 95 0.57 14.02 -2.72
C ARG A 95 0.02 15.01 -1.70
N ALA A 96 -1.11 14.69 -1.08
CA ALA A 96 -1.70 15.54 -0.05
C ALA A 96 -1.02 15.37 1.32
N ALA A 97 -0.24 14.31 1.51
CA ALA A 97 0.47 14.00 2.75
C ALA A 97 1.96 14.39 2.70
N LEU A 98 2.56 14.43 1.51
CA LEU A 98 3.85 15.05 1.20
C LEU A 98 3.78 16.58 1.33
#